data_AF-A0A067C2J4-F1
#
_entry.id   AF-A0A067C2J4-F1
#
_cell.length_a   1.000
_cell.length_b   1.000
_cell.length_c   1.000
_cell.angle_alpha   90.00
_cell.angle_beta   90.00
_cell.angle_gamma   90.00
#
_symmetry.space_group_name_H-M   'P 1'
#
loop_
_entity.id
_entity.type
_entity.pdbx_description
1 polymer ?
#
loop_
_entity_poly.entity_id
_entity_poly.type
_entity_poly.pdbx_seq_one_letter_code
_entity_poly.pdbx_strand_id
1 'polypeptide(L)'
;MACLGVLTNAQLLPLVSAYQEGVNQDVRILTRLGHSPPDGDLGPLHALMAPWLDRVGLRFVHQLCPSLVFSYVLEYGRVDLVRELMATNVLRLIHEHEWCLRIGTRTDCVCKHRHVQHHYADRCNGTCINGHLRHLAAAACLGGHVELLRFVMETSARAYLPSMLAVALCAGGLGIAQELLEKRVISAFKDTDMRLAVASGSADLVAFLVDNSSDDMIAEAFKQASVQNQFALLQWLCTTYNEPRYWRMALSIAATNLQHDVIAYFATTHDLHLTPAEAARVQRRRKRLNDDEPARVTRSRN
;
A
#
# COMPACT_ATOMS: atom_id res chain seq x y z
N MET A 1 -18.58 -50.24 16.49
CA MET A 1 -19.55 -49.64 17.42
C MET A 1 -18.97 -48.34 17.95
N ALA A 2 -19.44 -47.19 17.48
CA ALA A 2 -19.07 -45.92 18.09
C ALA A 2 -19.77 -45.82 19.45
N CYS A 3 -19.04 -45.47 20.51
CA CYS A 3 -19.63 -45.27 21.84
C CYS A 3 -20.62 -44.10 21.79
N LEU A 4 -21.92 -44.38 21.91
CA LEU A 4 -23.00 -43.38 21.90
C LEU A 4 -22.80 -42.27 22.96
N GLY A 5 -22.12 -42.59 24.06
CA GLY A 5 -21.76 -41.64 25.11
C GLY A 5 -20.76 -40.56 24.69
N VAL A 6 -19.92 -40.83 23.69
CA VAL A 6 -18.95 -39.83 23.17
C VAL A 6 -19.65 -38.82 22.27
N LEU A 7 -20.65 -39.25 21.50
CA LEU A 7 -21.40 -38.39 20.57
C LEU A 7 -22.49 -37.53 21.26
N THR A 8 -22.80 -37.81 22.53
CA THR A 8 -23.79 -37.04 23.31
C THR A 8 -23.13 -36.05 24.27
N ASN A 9 -21.81 -36.08 24.40
CA ASN A 9 -21.09 -35.18 25.29
C ASN A 9 -20.84 -33.83 24.60
N ALA A 10 -21.44 -32.76 25.15
CA ALA A 10 -21.38 -31.40 24.61
C ALA A 10 -19.96 -30.82 24.52
N GLN A 11 -19.01 -31.31 25.31
CA GLN A 11 -17.60 -30.89 25.25
C GLN A 11 -16.78 -31.73 24.25
N LEU A 12 -17.10 -33.01 24.10
CA LEU A 12 -16.39 -33.91 23.19
C LEU A 12 -16.90 -33.84 21.76
N LEU A 13 -18.17 -33.50 21.54
CA LEU A 13 -18.75 -33.44 20.19
C LEU A 13 -18.06 -32.41 19.27
N PRO A 14 -17.75 -31.17 19.72
CA PRO A 14 -16.93 -30.24 18.94
C PRO A 14 -15.54 -30.81 18.64
N LEU A 15 -14.91 -31.46 19.62
CA LEU A 15 -13.59 -32.09 19.50
C LEU A 15 -13.59 -33.24 18.48
N VAL A 16 -14.59 -34.12 18.53
CA VAL A 16 -14.75 -35.26 17.61
C VAL A 16 -15.11 -34.78 16.21
N SER A 17 -15.98 -33.77 16.08
CA SER A 17 -16.32 -33.16 14.79
C SER A 17 -15.15 -32.40 14.16
N ALA A 18 -14.26 -31.83 14.99
CA ALA A 18 -13.00 -31.23 14.53
C ALA A 18 -11.97 -32.28 14.05
N TYR A 19 -12.14 -33.55 14.45
CA TYR A 19 -11.25 -34.67 14.10
C TYR A 19 -11.79 -35.58 13.00
N GLN A 20 -13.03 -35.40 12.53
CA GLN A 20 -13.49 -36.17 11.38
C GLN A 20 -12.72 -35.73 10.13
N GLU A 21 -12.14 -36.70 9.40
CA GLU A 21 -11.56 -36.53 8.07
C GLU A 21 -12.66 -36.07 7.09
N GLY A 22 -12.99 -34.78 7.17
CA GLY A 22 -14.11 -34.16 6.50
C GLY A 22 -13.93 -32.67 6.68
N VAL A 23 -13.92 -31.96 5.55
CA VAL A 23 -13.59 -30.54 5.41
C VAL A 23 -13.87 -29.72 6.68
N ASN A 24 -12.81 -29.23 7.31
CA ASN A 24 -12.87 -28.41 8.52
C ASN A 24 -13.90 -27.28 8.32
N GLN A 25 -14.83 -27.12 9.26
CA GLN A 25 -15.92 -26.15 9.13
C GLN A 25 -15.39 -24.72 8.96
N ASP A 26 -14.25 -24.39 9.57
CA ASP A 26 -13.56 -23.11 9.38
C ASP A 26 -13.13 -22.94 7.92
N VAL A 27 -12.58 -23.98 7.29
CA VAL A 27 -12.19 -23.96 5.87
C VAL A 27 -13.41 -23.67 4.99
N ARG A 28 -14.58 -24.24 5.29
CA ARG A 28 -15.82 -23.93 4.54
C ARG A 28 -16.24 -22.48 4.69
N ILE A 29 -16.17 -21.94 5.91
CA ILE A 29 -16.53 -20.54 6.19
C ILE A 29 -15.54 -19.60 5.47
N LEU A 30 -14.24 -19.82 5.64
CA LEU A 30 -13.18 -19.04 4.98
C LEU A 30 -13.29 -19.10 3.46
N THR A 31 -13.57 -20.28 2.90
CA THR A 31 -13.76 -20.46 1.46
C THR A 31 -14.98 -19.67 0.96
N ARG A 32 -16.11 -19.70 1.69
CA ARG A 32 -17.31 -18.93 1.31
C ARG A 32 -17.08 -17.43 1.35
N LEU A 33 -16.45 -16.92 2.42
CA LEU A 33 -16.16 -15.49 2.56
C LEU A 33 -15.15 -15.02 1.52
N GLY A 34 -14.11 -15.83 1.30
CA GLY A 34 -13.09 -15.56 0.31
C GLY A 34 -13.61 -15.53 -1.14
N HIS A 35 -14.67 -16.27 -1.45
CA HIS A 35 -15.21 -16.30 -2.81
C HIS A 35 -16.07 -15.10 -3.19
N SER A 36 -16.49 -14.26 -2.26
CA SER A 36 -17.27 -13.06 -2.59
C SER A 36 -17.03 -11.96 -1.56
N PRO A 37 -15.79 -11.46 -1.42
CA PRO A 37 -15.53 -10.32 -0.54
C PRO A 37 -16.32 -9.10 -1.06
N PRO A 38 -17.07 -8.40 -0.20
CA PRO A 38 -17.72 -7.15 -0.59
C PRO A 38 -16.64 -6.16 -1.05
N ASP A 39 -16.80 -5.62 -2.26
CA ASP A 39 -15.87 -4.65 -2.89
C ASP A 39 -14.41 -5.13 -3.05
N GLY A 40 -14.16 -6.43 -2.92
CA GLY A 40 -12.80 -6.98 -2.93
C GLY A 40 -12.04 -6.76 -1.62
N ASP A 41 -12.69 -6.24 -0.58
CA ASP A 41 -12.09 -6.06 0.74
C ASP A 41 -11.90 -7.40 1.45
N LEU A 42 -10.65 -7.72 1.79
CA LEU A 42 -10.31 -8.93 2.53
C LEU A 42 -10.32 -8.71 4.05
N GLY A 43 -10.65 -7.52 4.56
CA GLY A 43 -10.72 -7.22 5.99
C GLY A 43 -11.58 -8.21 6.79
N PRO A 44 -12.84 -8.49 6.40
CA PRO A 44 -13.68 -9.48 7.07
C PRO A 44 -13.09 -10.90 7.02
N LEU A 45 -12.43 -11.26 5.92
CA LEU A 45 -11.73 -12.54 5.79
C LEU A 45 -10.53 -12.58 6.75
N HIS A 46 -9.74 -11.51 6.83
CA HIS A 46 -8.56 -11.42 7.67
C HIS A 46 -8.88 -11.57 9.15
N ALA A 47 -9.97 -10.94 9.61
CA ALA A 47 -10.45 -11.06 10.98
C ALA A 47 -10.71 -12.52 11.42
N LEU A 48 -11.01 -13.41 10.46
CA LEU A 48 -11.20 -14.84 10.72
C LEU A 48 -9.97 -15.68 10.37
N MET A 49 -9.30 -15.35 9.26
CA MET A 49 -8.19 -16.12 8.72
C MET A 49 -6.93 -15.99 9.58
N ALA A 50 -6.63 -14.81 10.13
CA ALA A 50 -5.45 -14.63 10.98
C ALA A 50 -5.53 -15.47 12.28
N PRO A 51 -6.58 -15.37 13.13
CA PRO A 51 -6.69 -16.22 14.32
C PRO A 51 -6.79 -17.71 14.00
N TRP A 52 -7.40 -18.05 12.85
CA TRP A 52 -7.44 -19.43 12.38
C TRP A 52 -6.04 -19.95 12.05
N LEU A 53 -5.23 -19.21 11.28
CA LEU A 53 -3.84 -19.56 10.98
C LEU A 53 -3.01 -19.69 12.26
N ASP A 54 -3.19 -18.82 13.25
CA ASP A 54 -2.48 -18.90 14.53
C ASP A 54 -2.83 -20.19 15.30
N ARG A 55 -4.10 -20.61 15.25
CA ARG A 55 -4.58 -21.83 15.93
C ARG A 55 -4.15 -23.11 15.23
N VAL A 56 -4.28 -23.19 13.90
CA VAL A 56 -4.11 -24.44 13.15
C VAL A 56 -2.78 -24.55 12.42
N GLY A 57 -2.04 -23.45 12.29
CA GLY A 57 -0.85 -23.34 11.44
C GLY A 57 -1.19 -23.47 9.96
N LEU A 58 -0.24 -24.00 9.18
CA LEU A 58 -0.38 -24.12 7.72
C LEU A 58 -1.03 -25.44 7.28
N ARG A 59 -1.33 -26.34 8.22
CA ARG A 59 -1.79 -27.72 7.98
C ARG A 59 -2.99 -27.83 7.03
N PHE A 60 -3.92 -26.89 7.09
CA PHE A 60 -5.17 -26.93 6.31
C PHE A 60 -5.20 -25.92 5.16
N VAL A 61 -4.11 -25.19 4.91
CA VAL A 61 -4.06 -24.17 3.84
C VAL A 61 -4.31 -24.78 2.47
N HIS A 62 -3.82 -26.00 2.22
CA HIS A 62 -4.05 -26.73 0.97
C HIS A 62 -5.52 -27.05 0.67
N GLN A 63 -6.42 -26.95 1.67
CA GLN A 63 -7.86 -27.16 1.46
C GLN A 63 -8.57 -25.90 0.95
N LEU A 64 -7.99 -24.72 1.20
CA LEU A 64 -8.51 -23.43 0.73
C LEU A 64 -8.29 -23.27 -0.78
N CYS A 65 -9.00 -22.32 -1.38
CA CYS A 65 -8.78 -21.99 -2.79
C CYS A 65 -7.39 -21.33 -2.97
N PRO A 66 -6.52 -21.83 -3.88
CA PRO A 66 -5.21 -21.25 -4.10
C PRO A 66 -5.24 -19.75 -4.44
N SER A 67 -6.19 -19.30 -5.26
CA SER A 67 -6.31 -17.87 -5.59
C SER A 67 -6.66 -17.00 -4.39
N LEU A 68 -7.47 -17.54 -3.46
CA LEU A 68 -7.83 -16.88 -2.21
C LEU A 68 -6.60 -16.72 -1.32
N VAL A 69 -5.88 -17.82 -1.07
CA VAL A 69 -4.67 -17.80 -0.24
C VAL A 69 -3.63 -16.87 -0.84
N PHE A 70 -3.45 -16.90 -2.17
CA PHE A 70 -2.50 -16.02 -2.84
C PHE A 70 -2.93 -14.55 -2.80
N SER A 71 -4.22 -14.24 -2.93
CA SER A 71 -4.70 -12.86 -2.77
C SER A 71 -4.48 -12.34 -1.35
N TYR A 72 -4.71 -13.20 -0.36
CA TYR A 72 -4.46 -12.91 1.05
C TYR A 72 -2.96 -12.68 1.34
N VAL A 73 -2.09 -13.46 0.71
CA VAL A 73 -0.63 -13.25 0.74
C VAL A 73 -0.26 -11.87 0.24
N LEU A 74 -0.81 -11.43 -0.89
CA LEU A 74 -0.48 -10.14 -1.50
C LEU A 74 -1.00 -8.97 -0.65
N GLU A 75 -2.20 -9.10 -0.10
CA GLU A 75 -2.82 -8.06 0.72
C GLU A 75 -2.16 -7.89 2.09
N TYR A 76 -1.75 -9.00 2.73
CA TYR A 76 -1.26 -9.00 4.12
C TYR A 76 0.21 -9.42 4.27
N GLY A 77 0.96 -9.55 3.17
CA GLY A 77 2.41 -9.79 3.22
C GLY A 77 2.84 -11.14 3.81
N ARG A 78 1.99 -12.16 3.77
CA ARG A 78 2.20 -13.45 4.46
C ARG A 78 3.19 -14.37 3.71
N VAL A 79 4.48 -14.18 3.94
CA VAL A 79 5.55 -14.97 3.28
C VAL A 79 5.55 -16.44 3.67
N ASP A 80 5.12 -16.77 4.88
CA ASP A 80 4.91 -18.15 5.33
C ASP A 80 3.94 -18.90 4.41
N LEU A 81 2.85 -18.26 4.01
CA LEU A 81 1.90 -18.81 3.04
C LEU A 81 2.49 -18.91 1.62
N VAL A 82 3.35 -17.97 1.20
CA VAL A 82 4.09 -18.10 -0.07
C VAL A 82 4.92 -19.38 -0.07
N ARG A 83 5.70 -19.58 1.00
CA ARG A 83 6.57 -20.75 1.15
C ARG A 83 5.77 -22.05 1.19
N GLU A 84 4.62 -22.08 1.86
CA GLU A 84 3.72 -23.23 1.88
C GLU A 84 3.14 -23.54 0.49
N LEU A 85 2.68 -22.52 -0.25
CA LEU A 85 2.21 -22.70 -1.62
C LEU A 85 3.32 -23.24 -2.54
N MET A 86 4.57 -22.84 -2.31
CA MET A 86 5.72 -23.39 -3.03
C MET A 86 6.06 -24.83 -2.62
N ALA A 87 6.07 -25.13 -1.32
CA ALA A 87 6.35 -26.45 -0.79
C ALA A 87 5.34 -27.50 -1.29
N THR A 88 4.07 -27.10 -1.43
CA THR A 88 2.99 -27.93 -1.98
C THR A 88 2.91 -27.91 -3.51
N ASN A 89 3.85 -27.24 -4.18
CA ASN A 89 3.93 -27.12 -5.64
C ASN A 89 2.68 -26.46 -6.28
N VAL A 90 1.92 -25.71 -5.47
CA VAL A 90 0.75 -24.92 -5.90
C VAL A 90 1.22 -23.62 -6.55
N LEU A 91 2.23 -22.97 -5.98
CA LEU A 91 2.94 -21.84 -6.56
C LEU A 91 4.30 -22.30 -7.05
N ARG A 92 4.62 -22.10 -8.32
CA ARG A 92 5.92 -22.43 -8.91
C ARG A 92 6.58 -21.21 -9.50
N LEU A 93 7.89 -21.11 -9.37
CA LEU A 93 8.71 -20.18 -10.14
C LEU A 93 9.11 -20.90 -11.43
N ILE A 94 8.72 -20.37 -12.58
CA ILE A 94 8.98 -21.03 -13.88
C ILE A 94 10.31 -20.55 -14.46
N HIS A 95 10.51 -19.23 -14.46
CA HIS A 95 11.71 -18.55 -14.95
C HIS A 95 12.22 -17.61 -13.85
N GLU A 96 13.41 -17.01 -14.03
CA GLU A 96 14.01 -16.05 -13.07
C GLU A 96 13.07 -14.88 -12.65
N HIS A 97 12.02 -14.65 -13.43
CA HIS A 97 11.14 -13.49 -13.32
C HIS A 97 9.65 -13.84 -13.34
N GLU A 98 9.28 -15.12 -13.48
CA GLU A 98 7.89 -15.55 -13.67
C GLU A 98 7.49 -16.61 -12.66
N TRP A 99 6.22 -16.54 -12.25
CA TRP A 99 5.59 -17.51 -11.37
C TRP A 99 4.27 -18.02 -11.96
N CYS A 100 3.84 -19.17 -11.47
CA CYS A 100 2.65 -19.89 -11.88
C CYS A 100 1.91 -20.43 -10.67
N LEU A 101 0.68 -19.98 -10.46
CA LEU A 101 -0.21 -20.44 -9.41
C LEU A 101 -1.23 -21.42 -10.00
N ARG A 102 -1.16 -22.69 -9.58
CA ARG A 102 -2.11 -23.73 -9.96
C ARG A 102 -3.42 -23.53 -9.20
N ILE A 103 -4.50 -23.29 -9.93
CA ILE A 103 -5.85 -23.09 -9.36
C ILE A 103 -6.72 -24.36 -9.45
N GLY A 104 -6.33 -25.33 -10.28
CA GLY A 104 -7.08 -26.57 -10.49
C GLY A 104 -8.42 -26.30 -11.15
N THR A 105 -9.48 -26.97 -10.69
CA THR A 105 -10.85 -26.81 -11.23
C THR A 105 -11.60 -25.59 -10.67
N ARG A 106 -10.98 -24.81 -9.79
CA ARG A 106 -11.62 -23.68 -9.09
C ARG A 106 -11.42 -22.35 -9.86
N THR A 107 -11.81 -22.30 -11.13
CA THR A 107 -11.60 -21.13 -12.00
C THR A 107 -12.46 -19.92 -11.62
N ASP A 108 -13.64 -20.15 -11.03
CA ASP A 108 -14.65 -19.10 -10.78
C ASP A 108 -14.20 -18.07 -9.74
N CYS A 109 -13.13 -18.36 -9.01
CA CYS A 109 -12.61 -17.55 -7.92
C CYS A 109 -11.68 -16.44 -8.41
N VAL A 110 -11.02 -16.63 -9.56
CA VAL A 110 -9.96 -15.75 -10.07
C VAL A 110 -10.48 -14.33 -10.32
N CYS A 111 -11.65 -14.22 -10.94
CA CYS A 111 -12.24 -12.93 -11.33
C CYS A 111 -12.79 -12.11 -10.15
N LYS A 112 -12.79 -12.67 -8.93
CA LYS A 112 -13.40 -12.04 -7.75
C LYS A 112 -12.38 -11.46 -6.78
N HIS A 113 -11.09 -11.72 -7.00
CA HIS A 113 -10.02 -11.19 -6.17
C HIS A 113 -9.34 -10.03 -6.88
N ARG A 114 -9.48 -8.82 -6.34
CA ARG A 114 -8.96 -7.58 -6.94
C ARG A 114 -7.48 -7.69 -7.34
N HIS A 115 -6.63 -8.19 -6.45
CA HIS A 115 -5.18 -8.35 -6.71
C HIS A 115 -4.87 -9.29 -7.85
N VAL A 116 -5.67 -10.34 -8.00
CA VAL A 116 -5.47 -11.33 -9.05
C VAL A 116 -6.07 -10.85 -10.38
N GLN A 117 -7.24 -10.21 -10.32
CA GLN A 117 -7.95 -9.72 -11.48
C GLN A 117 -7.17 -8.60 -12.19
N HIS A 118 -6.70 -7.60 -11.44
CA HIS A 118 -6.12 -6.39 -12.02
C HIS A 118 -4.80 -6.65 -12.76
N HIS A 119 -4.06 -7.67 -12.33
CA HIS A 119 -2.71 -7.92 -12.82
C HIS A 119 -2.56 -9.20 -13.67
N TYR A 120 -3.53 -10.12 -13.62
CA TYR A 120 -3.34 -11.46 -14.20
C TYR A 120 -4.55 -12.07 -14.92
N ALA A 121 -5.68 -11.34 -15.04
CA ALA A 121 -6.88 -11.87 -15.72
C ALA A 121 -6.58 -12.35 -17.16
N ASP A 122 -5.74 -11.63 -17.91
CA ASP A 122 -5.39 -11.96 -19.30
C ASP A 122 -4.42 -13.14 -19.45
N ARG A 123 -3.88 -13.66 -18.34
CA ARG A 123 -2.86 -14.75 -18.34
C ARG A 123 -3.35 -16.05 -17.72
N CYS A 124 -4.66 -16.19 -17.53
CA CYS A 124 -5.25 -17.43 -17.05
C CYS A 124 -5.44 -18.42 -18.21
N ASN A 125 -4.87 -19.62 -18.11
CA ASN A 125 -5.07 -20.69 -19.09
C ASN A 125 -6.10 -21.74 -18.63
N GLY A 126 -6.96 -21.37 -17.68
CA GLY A 126 -7.99 -22.25 -17.09
C GLY A 126 -7.49 -23.20 -16.01
N THR A 127 -6.19 -23.47 -15.90
CA THR A 127 -5.64 -24.35 -14.85
C THR A 127 -4.63 -23.65 -13.95
N CYS A 128 -4.03 -22.57 -14.46
CA CYS A 128 -3.02 -21.78 -13.79
C CYS A 128 -3.20 -20.29 -14.06
N ILE A 129 -2.79 -19.48 -13.09
CA ILE A 129 -2.56 -18.04 -13.26
C ILE A 129 -1.05 -17.85 -13.35
N ASN A 130 -0.60 -17.18 -14.41
CA ASN A 130 0.81 -16.83 -14.56
C ASN A 130 1.02 -15.34 -14.30
N GLY A 131 2.14 -15.01 -13.67
CA GLY A 131 2.48 -13.65 -13.34
C GLY A 131 3.97 -13.41 -13.31
N HIS A 132 4.34 -12.14 -13.26
CA HIS A 132 5.72 -11.71 -13.16
C HIS A 132 6.06 -11.37 -11.70
N LEU A 133 7.29 -11.64 -11.25
CA LEU A 133 7.73 -11.36 -9.88
C LEU A 133 7.65 -9.87 -9.53
N ARG A 134 7.81 -8.98 -10.52
CA ARG A 134 7.61 -7.53 -10.36
C ARG A 134 6.24 -7.17 -9.78
N HIS A 135 5.20 -7.97 -10.03
CA HIS A 135 3.87 -7.70 -9.50
C HIS A 135 3.78 -8.10 -8.01
N LEU A 136 4.49 -9.15 -7.56
CA LEU A 136 4.62 -9.44 -6.13
C LEU A 136 5.39 -8.33 -5.42
N ALA A 137 6.48 -7.86 -6.02
CA ALA A 137 7.24 -6.74 -5.48
C ALA A 137 6.39 -5.46 -5.39
N ALA A 138 5.59 -5.17 -6.42
CA ALA A 138 4.68 -4.03 -6.40
C ALA A 138 3.62 -4.15 -5.30
N ALA A 139 3.01 -5.33 -5.13
CA ALA A 139 2.08 -5.59 -4.03
C ALA A 139 2.76 -5.43 -2.66
N ALA A 140 3.99 -5.92 -2.51
CA ALA A 140 4.77 -5.73 -1.30
C ALA A 140 5.05 -4.24 -1.01
N CYS A 141 5.39 -3.47 -2.03
CA CYS A 141 5.65 -2.03 -1.89
C CYS A 141 4.37 -1.24 -1.55
N LEU A 142 3.26 -1.54 -2.21
CA LEU A 142 1.96 -0.89 -1.95
C LEU A 142 1.42 -1.20 -0.55
N GLY A 143 1.60 -2.44 -0.09
CA GLY A 143 1.15 -2.89 1.24
C GLY A 143 2.16 -2.64 2.36
N GLY A 144 3.37 -2.15 2.07
CA GLY A 144 4.43 -1.99 3.06
C GLY A 144 5.00 -3.31 3.61
N HIS A 145 4.87 -4.41 2.86
CA HIS A 145 5.22 -5.77 3.29
C HIS A 145 6.71 -6.08 3.10
N VAL A 146 7.55 -5.65 4.04
CA VAL A 146 9.02 -5.78 3.97
C VAL A 146 9.47 -7.22 3.77
N GLU A 147 8.89 -8.17 4.51
CA GLU A 147 9.24 -9.60 4.38
C GLU A 147 8.93 -10.16 2.99
N LEU A 148 7.78 -9.75 2.41
CA LEU A 148 7.42 -10.18 1.06
C LEU A 148 8.37 -9.59 0.02
N LEU A 149 8.78 -8.34 0.20
CA LEU A 149 9.80 -7.74 -0.66
C LEU A 149 11.15 -8.47 -0.55
N ARG A 150 11.60 -8.77 0.68
CA ARG A 150 12.82 -9.57 0.93
C ARG A 150 12.77 -10.90 0.19
N PHE A 151 11.66 -11.64 0.34
CA PHE A 151 11.44 -12.89 -0.38
C PHE A 151 11.59 -12.72 -1.90
N VAL A 152 10.99 -11.66 -2.49
CA VAL A 152 11.10 -11.42 -3.93
C VAL A 152 12.53 -11.06 -4.34
N MET A 153 13.24 -10.26 -3.54
CA MET A 153 14.64 -9.88 -3.79
C MET A 153 15.62 -11.05 -3.69
N GLU A 154 15.39 -11.99 -2.78
CA GLU A 154 16.16 -13.23 -2.66
C GLU A 154 15.92 -14.16 -3.86
N THR A 155 14.70 -14.13 -4.40
CA THR A 155 14.28 -15.00 -5.50
C THR A 155 14.75 -14.50 -6.87
N SER A 156 14.88 -13.19 -7.06
CA SER A 156 15.19 -12.59 -8.36
C SER A 156 16.25 -11.50 -8.23
N ALA A 157 17.32 -11.63 -9.01
CA ALA A 157 18.48 -10.74 -8.95
C ALA A 157 18.13 -9.31 -9.40
N ARG A 158 17.82 -8.43 -8.43
CA ARG A 158 17.89 -6.94 -8.47
C ARG A 158 17.21 -6.18 -9.63
N ALA A 159 16.54 -6.85 -10.58
CA ALA A 159 16.10 -6.24 -11.84
C ALA A 159 14.97 -5.18 -11.70
N TYR A 160 14.36 -5.03 -10.52
CA TYR A 160 13.16 -4.20 -10.34
C TYR A 160 13.34 -2.99 -9.42
N LEU A 161 14.55 -2.77 -8.89
CA LEU A 161 14.73 -1.91 -7.72
C LEU A 161 14.35 -0.43 -7.92
N PRO A 162 14.66 0.24 -9.04
CA PRO A 162 14.31 1.65 -9.21
C PRO A 162 12.80 1.92 -9.27
N SER A 163 12.04 1.05 -9.96
CA SER A 163 10.58 1.22 -10.05
C SER A 163 9.88 0.83 -8.75
N MET A 164 10.43 -0.11 -7.99
CA MET A 164 9.87 -0.52 -6.70
C MET A 164 10.00 0.57 -5.63
N LEU A 165 11.13 1.28 -5.57
CA LEU A 165 11.28 2.40 -4.64
C LEU A 165 10.19 3.45 -4.88
N ALA A 166 9.95 3.84 -6.14
CA ALA A 166 8.95 4.84 -6.46
C ALA A 166 7.54 4.42 -6.02
N VAL A 167 7.17 3.14 -6.20
CA VAL A 167 5.88 2.60 -5.73
C VAL A 167 5.79 2.64 -4.21
N ALA A 168 6.84 2.21 -3.51
CA ALA A 168 6.88 2.21 -2.05
C ALA A 168 6.76 3.61 -1.46
N LEU A 169 7.50 4.58 -2.00
CA LEU A 169 7.47 5.97 -1.53
C LEU A 169 6.11 6.62 -1.77
N CYS A 170 5.50 6.38 -2.93
CA CYS A 170 4.16 6.87 -3.23
C CYS A 170 3.10 6.30 -2.27
N ALA A 171 3.28 5.03 -1.86
CA ALA A 171 2.43 4.37 -0.88
C ALA A 171 2.72 4.73 0.59
N GLY A 172 3.74 5.57 0.85
CA GLY A 172 4.14 5.91 2.22
C GLY A 172 4.92 4.80 2.95
N GLY A 173 5.47 3.83 2.22
CA GLY A 173 6.12 2.63 2.74
C GLY A 173 7.50 2.86 3.36
N LEU A 174 7.56 3.45 4.57
CA LEU A 174 8.79 3.70 5.32
C LEU A 174 9.67 2.44 5.51
N GLY A 175 9.08 1.33 5.96
CA GLY A 175 9.83 0.10 6.19
C GLY A 175 10.50 -0.45 4.92
N ILE A 176 9.87 -0.25 3.77
CA ILE A 176 10.45 -0.64 2.47
C ILE A 176 11.62 0.29 2.12
N ALA A 177 11.47 1.61 2.29
CA ALA A 177 12.56 2.56 2.03
C ALA A 177 13.79 2.29 2.94
N GLN A 178 13.56 1.99 4.22
CA GLN A 178 14.58 1.56 5.16
C GLN A 178 15.31 0.30 4.69
N GLU A 179 14.55 -0.75 4.35
CA GLU A 179 15.12 -2.01 3.88
C GLU A 179 16.02 -1.82 2.64
N LEU A 180 15.57 -1.02 1.67
CA LEU A 180 16.32 -0.77 0.45
C LEU A 180 17.62 0.02 0.73
N LEU A 181 17.60 0.96 1.67
CA LEU A 181 18.79 1.70 2.08
C LEU A 181 19.78 0.79 2.84
N GLU A 182 19.29 0.05 3.84
CA GLU A 182 20.11 -0.85 4.67
C GLU A 182 20.80 -1.94 3.85
N LYS A 183 20.08 -2.54 2.88
CA LYS A 183 20.64 -3.55 1.97
C LYS A 183 21.53 -2.96 0.88
N ARG A 184 21.78 -1.64 0.89
CA ARG A 184 22.55 -0.89 -0.12
C ARG A 184 22.05 -1.16 -1.54
N VAL A 185 20.75 -1.36 -1.67
CA VAL A 185 20.07 -1.41 -2.97
C VAL A 185 20.04 -0.02 -3.59
N ILE A 186 19.81 0.98 -2.74
CA ILE A 186 19.96 2.38 -3.07
C ILE A 186 21.13 2.96 -2.29
N SER A 187 21.84 3.89 -2.91
CA SER A 187 22.98 4.58 -2.30
C SER A 187 22.59 5.93 -1.67
N ALA A 188 21.53 6.56 -2.19
CA ALA A 188 21.02 7.84 -1.73
C ALA A 188 19.61 8.06 -2.29
N PHE A 189 18.82 8.89 -1.62
CA PHE A 189 17.55 9.40 -2.13
C PHE A 189 17.77 10.60 -3.06
N LYS A 190 16.84 10.81 -3.98
CA LYS A 190 16.81 11.91 -4.95
C LYS A 190 15.62 12.83 -4.69
N ASP A 191 15.64 14.03 -5.28
CA ASP A 191 14.51 14.99 -5.22
C ASP A 191 13.18 14.36 -5.66
N THR A 192 13.22 13.46 -6.65
CA THR A 192 12.04 12.72 -7.11
C THR A 192 11.44 11.82 -6.02
N ASP A 193 12.29 11.26 -5.16
CA ASP A 193 11.91 10.37 -4.07
C ASP A 193 11.20 11.17 -2.97
N MET A 194 11.74 12.34 -2.61
CA MET A 194 11.11 13.27 -1.68
C MET A 194 9.75 13.76 -2.17
N ARG A 195 9.63 14.07 -3.47
CA ARG A 195 8.33 14.43 -4.05
C ARG A 195 7.28 13.33 -3.89
N LEU A 196 7.67 12.06 -4.08
CA LEU A 196 6.77 10.91 -3.91
C LEU A 196 6.42 10.70 -2.43
N ALA A 197 7.39 10.83 -1.53
CA ALA A 197 7.15 10.75 -0.09
C ALA A 197 6.18 11.83 0.39
N VAL A 198 6.36 13.08 -0.04
CA VAL A 198 5.44 14.18 0.26
C VAL A 198 4.04 13.91 -0.31
N ALA A 199 3.95 13.35 -1.52
CA ALA A 199 2.68 13.00 -2.14
C ALA A 199 1.93 11.90 -1.39
N SER A 200 2.64 11.00 -0.72
CA SER A 200 2.02 10.00 0.16
C SER A 200 1.37 10.60 1.42
N GLY A 201 1.77 11.81 1.81
CA GLY A 201 1.34 12.45 3.06
C GLY A 201 1.98 11.86 4.33
N SER A 202 2.90 10.89 4.21
CA SER A 202 3.57 10.26 5.35
C SER A 202 4.70 11.13 5.91
N ALA A 203 4.44 11.79 7.04
CA ALA A 203 5.45 12.62 7.73
C ALA A 203 6.66 11.80 8.19
N ASP A 204 6.45 10.57 8.67
CA ASP A 204 7.54 9.68 9.10
C ASP A 204 8.45 9.29 7.94
N LEU A 205 7.88 9.04 6.75
CA LEU A 205 8.67 8.77 5.55
C LEU A 205 9.48 10.01 5.13
N VAL A 206 8.89 11.20 5.17
CA VAL A 206 9.59 12.45 4.86
C VAL A 206 10.73 12.71 5.85
N ALA A 207 10.48 12.51 7.16
CA ALA A 207 11.50 12.63 8.19
C ALA A 207 12.68 11.70 7.92
N PHE A 208 12.39 10.41 7.67
CA PHE A 208 13.42 9.42 7.37
C PHE A 208 14.26 9.79 6.14
N LEU A 209 13.62 10.29 5.07
CA LEU A 209 14.35 10.73 3.88
C LEU A 209 15.25 11.93 4.17
N VAL A 210 14.80 12.91 4.94
CA VAL A 210 15.62 14.07 5.36
C VAL A 210 16.82 13.61 6.18
N ASP A 211 16.60 12.76 7.19
CA ASP A 211 17.65 12.28 8.09
C ASP A 211 18.74 11.46 7.38
N ASN A 212 18.42 10.91 6.20
CA ASN A 212 19.32 10.08 5.39
C ASN A 212 19.72 10.74 4.07
N SER A 213 19.59 12.06 3.96
CA SER A 213 19.95 12.83 2.75
C SER A 213 20.74 14.11 3.08
N SER A 214 21.05 14.93 2.07
CA SER A 214 21.67 16.24 2.25
C SER A 214 20.66 17.32 2.70
N ASP A 215 21.16 18.45 3.21
CA ASP A 215 20.34 19.61 3.61
C ASP A 215 19.42 20.15 2.51
N ASP A 216 19.80 19.97 1.24
CA ASP A 216 18.98 20.34 0.08
C ASP A 216 17.65 19.57 0.06
N MET A 217 17.60 18.39 0.69
CA MET A 217 16.40 17.56 0.79
C MET A 217 15.32 18.20 1.66
N ILE A 218 15.72 18.97 2.69
CA ILE A 218 14.77 19.74 3.52
C ILE A 218 14.10 20.81 2.66
N ALA A 219 14.91 21.52 1.85
CA ALA A 219 14.39 22.53 0.93
C ALA A 219 13.36 21.92 -0.04
N GLU A 220 13.68 20.76 -0.61
CA GLU A 220 12.78 20.06 -1.52
C GLU A 220 11.50 19.59 -0.82
N ALA A 221 11.57 19.11 0.42
CA ALA A 221 10.39 18.74 1.21
C ALA A 221 9.42 19.93 1.39
N PHE A 222 9.92 21.09 1.83
CA PHE A 222 9.11 22.31 1.98
C PHE A 222 8.51 22.77 0.65
N LYS A 223 9.30 22.74 -0.41
CA LYS A 223 8.85 23.11 -1.76
C LYS A 223 7.73 22.19 -2.23
N GLN A 224 7.90 20.88 -2.12
CA GLN A 224 6.90 19.91 -2.57
C GLN A 224 5.63 19.95 -1.72
N ALA A 225 5.75 20.07 -0.40
CA ALA A 225 4.59 20.16 0.48
C ALA A 225 3.77 21.44 0.19
N SER A 226 4.45 22.54 -0.15
CA SER A 226 3.82 23.78 -0.62
C SER A 226 3.18 23.64 -1.99
N VAL A 227 3.87 23.06 -2.96
CA VAL A 227 3.29 22.85 -4.31
C VAL A 227 2.03 21.99 -4.24
N GLN A 228 2.03 20.95 -3.40
CA GLN A 228 0.94 19.98 -3.28
C GLN A 228 -0.14 20.41 -2.25
N ASN A 229 0.00 21.57 -1.61
CA ASN A 229 -0.92 22.06 -0.58
C ASN A 229 -1.10 21.08 0.61
N GLN A 230 -0.04 20.37 0.99
CA GLN A 230 -0.03 19.42 2.10
C GLN A 230 0.10 20.19 3.43
N PHE A 231 -0.97 20.88 3.84
CA PHE A 231 -0.93 21.83 4.95
C PHE A 231 -0.48 21.21 6.28
N ALA A 232 -1.01 20.03 6.63
CA ALA A 232 -0.62 19.32 7.85
C ALA A 232 0.89 18.96 7.85
N LEU A 233 1.41 18.50 6.72
CA LEU A 233 2.84 18.20 6.58
C LEU A 233 3.69 19.47 6.64
N LEU A 234 3.24 20.59 6.07
CA LEU A 234 3.93 21.89 6.19
C LEU A 234 3.99 22.38 7.63
N GLN A 235 2.90 22.23 8.40
CA GLN A 235 2.90 22.58 9.82
C GLN A 235 3.96 21.76 10.58
N TRP A 236 3.96 20.43 10.37
CA TRP A 236 4.96 19.54 10.93
C TRP A 236 6.39 19.93 10.51
N LEU A 237 6.62 20.21 9.23
CA LEU A 237 7.93 20.65 8.73
C LEU A 237 8.39 21.96 9.41
N CYS A 238 7.50 22.93 9.61
CA CYS A 238 7.86 24.19 10.28
C CYS A 238 8.20 24.00 11.77
N THR A 239 7.52 23.07 12.45
CA THR A 239 7.80 22.78 13.86
C THR A 239 9.09 21.98 14.04
N THR A 240 9.40 21.09 13.10
CA THR A 240 10.58 20.23 13.16
C THR A 240 11.83 20.95 12.67
N TYR A 241 11.71 21.70 11.57
CA TYR A 241 12.82 22.40 10.92
C TYR A 241 12.60 23.92 11.00
N ASN A 242 13.09 24.49 12.11
CA ASN A 242 12.92 25.90 12.48
C ASN A 242 13.90 26.82 11.73
N GLU A 243 13.79 26.87 10.40
CA GLU A 243 14.66 27.67 9.54
C GLU A 243 13.85 28.65 8.66
N PRO A 244 13.94 29.97 8.92
CA PRO A 244 13.15 30.98 8.20
C PRO A 244 13.30 30.98 6.67
N ARG A 245 14.46 30.52 6.15
CA ARG A 245 14.69 30.43 4.69
C ARG A 245 13.68 29.49 4.02
N TYR A 246 13.35 28.37 4.65
CA TYR A 246 12.41 27.40 4.09
C TYR A 246 10.96 27.88 4.19
N TRP A 247 10.62 28.56 5.28
CA TRP A 247 9.31 29.18 5.45
C TRP A 247 9.05 30.25 4.38
N ARG A 248 10.05 31.08 4.10
CA ARG A 248 9.93 32.12 3.06
C ARG A 248 9.70 31.53 1.68
N MET A 249 10.38 30.43 1.37
CA MET A 249 10.17 29.67 0.14
C MET A 249 8.75 29.10 0.07
N ALA A 250 8.29 28.42 1.14
CA ALA A 250 6.95 27.87 1.22
C ALA A 250 5.87 28.96 1.04
N LEU A 251 6.02 30.10 1.73
CA LEU A 251 5.11 31.25 1.62
C LEU A 251 5.07 31.83 0.19
N SER A 252 6.22 31.93 -0.49
CA SER A 252 6.27 32.41 -1.88
C SER A 252 5.52 31.49 -2.84
N ILE A 253 5.66 30.18 -2.66
CA ILE A 253 4.93 29.16 -3.43
C ILE A 253 3.44 29.23 -3.12
N ALA A 254 3.06 29.30 -1.84
CA ALA A 254 1.68 29.44 -1.40
C ALA A 254 1.00 30.69 -1.98
N ALA A 255 1.70 31.83 -2.00
CA ALA A 255 1.24 33.07 -2.63
C ALA A 255 1.07 32.92 -4.14
N THR A 256 1.97 32.18 -4.79
CA THR A 256 1.86 31.87 -6.21
C THR A 256 0.64 31.00 -6.48
N ASN A 257 0.34 30.02 -5.61
CA ASN A 257 -0.75 29.07 -5.78
C ASN A 257 -2.09 29.49 -5.14
N LEU A 258 -2.15 30.68 -4.52
CA LEU A 258 -3.33 31.19 -3.80
C LEU A 258 -3.80 30.29 -2.64
N GLN A 259 -2.85 29.67 -1.95
CA GLN A 259 -3.11 28.79 -0.80
C GLN A 259 -3.36 29.63 0.45
N HIS A 260 -4.60 30.07 0.64
CA HIS A 260 -4.97 31.02 1.69
C HIS A 260 -4.65 30.52 3.10
N ASP A 261 -4.89 29.24 3.40
CA ASP A 261 -4.64 28.67 4.73
C ASP A 261 -3.15 28.67 5.08
N VAL A 262 -2.30 28.33 4.10
CA VAL A 262 -0.84 28.35 4.26
C VAL A 262 -0.34 29.78 4.47
N ILE A 263 -0.84 30.75 3.70
CA ILE A 263 -0.49 32.17 3.84
C ILE A 263 -0.91 32.70 5.22
N ALA A 264 -2.13 32.39 5.65
CA ALA A 264 -2.65 32.81 6.95
C ALA A 264 -1.85 32.18 8.10
N TYR A 265 -1.49 30.90 7.98
CA TYR A 265 -0.66 30.20 8.95
C TYR A 265 0.70 30.88 9.13
N PHE A 266 1.41 31.19 8.03
CA PHE A 266 2.71 31.87 8.13
C PHE A 266 2.60 33.28 8.71
N ALA A 267 1.57 34.04 8.34
CA ALA A 267 1.35 35.38 8.88
C ALA A 267 1.02 35.40 10.38
N THR A 268 0.27 34.41 10.86
CA THR A 268 -0.21 34.36 12.25
C THR A 268 0.76 33.65 13.19
N THR A 269 1.39 32.56 12.74
CA THR A 269 2.21 31.68 13.59
C THR A 269 3.68 32.11 13.58
N HIS A 270 4.17 32.60 12.44
CA HIS A 270 5.58 32.91 12.23
C HIS A 270 5.85 34.40 11.95
N ASP A 271 4.82 35.26 12.08
CA ASP A 271 4.83 36.69 11.74
C ASP A 271 5.41 36.99 10.34
N LEU A 272 5.24 36.03 9.41
CA LEU A 272 5.84 36.08 8.09
C LEU A 272 4.80 36.52 7.07
N HIS A 273 4.86 37.80 6.70
CA HIS A 273 3.91 38.44 5.79
C HIS A 273 4.38 38.39 4.33
N LEU A 274 3.42 38.45 3.40
CA LEU A 274 3.71 38.62 1.98
C LEU A 274 4.37 39.97 1.72
N THR A 275 5.28 40.01 0.76
CA THR A 275 5.75 41.30 0.25
C THR A 275 4.61 42.06 -0.42
N PRO A 276 4.65 43.41 -0.50
CA PRO A 276 3.63 44.19 -1.18
C PRO A 276 3.37 43.72 -2.63
N ALA A 277 4.42 43.29 -3.33
CA ALA A 277 4.32 42.75 -4.69
C ALA A 277 3.58 41.40 -4.74
N GLU A 278 3.88 40.48 -3.82
CA GLU A 278 3.19 39.20 -3.71
C GLU A 278 1.72 39.38 -3.30
N ALA A 279 1.45 40.24 -2.31
CA ALA A 279 0.09 40.57 -1.88
C ALA A 279 -0.74 41.17 -3.02
N ALA A 280 -0.20 42.14 -3.77
CA ALA A 280 -0.85 42.71 -4.94
C ALA A 280 -1.07 41.68 -6.05
N ARG A 281 -0.16 40.71 -6.23
CA ARG A 281 -0.33 39.60 -7.18
C ARG A 281 -1.47 38.67 -6.75
N VAL A 282 -1.52 38.29 -5.47
CA VAL A 282 -2.59 37.45 -4.88
C VAL A 282 -3.95 38.15 -5.05
N GLN A 283 -4.06 39.43 -4.68
CA GLN A 283 -5.29 40.20 -4.81
C GLN A 283 -5.77 40.31 -6.26
N ARG A 284 -4.86 40.56 -7.21
CA ARG A 284 -5.19 40.61 -8.65
C ARG A 284 -5.68 39.27 -9.18
N ARG A 285 -5.07 38.14 -8.79
CA ARG A 285 -5.53 36.81 -9.21
C ARG A 285 -6.89 36.46 -8.60
N ARG A 286 -7.10 36.78 -7.31
CA ARG A 286 -8.38 36.59 -6.63
C ARG A 286 -9.50 37.38 -7.32
N LYS A 287 -9.25 38.65 -7.66
CA LYS A 287 -10.21 39.47 -8.40
C LYS A 287 -10.60 38.82 -9.73
N ARG A 288 -9.63 38.36 -10.52
CA ARG A 288 -9.91 37.67 -11.80
C ARG A 288 -10.76 36.41 -11.63
N LEU A 289 -10.47 35.59 -10.62
CA LEU A 289 -11.25 34.37 -10.36
C LEU A 289 -12.72 34.70 -10.00
N ASN A 290 -12.93 35.73 -9.19
CA ASN A 290 -14.28 36.19 -8.83
C ASN A 290 -15.02 36.79 -10.03
N ASP A 291 -14.33 37.55 -10.88
CA ASP A 291 -14.92 38.16 -12.07
C ASP A 291 -15.30 37.08 -13.13
N ASP A 292 -14.57 35.97 -13.21
CA ASP A 292 -14.79 34.86 -14.16
C ASP A 292 -15.89 33.86 -13.73
N GLU A 293 -16.18 33.75 -12.42
CA GLU A 293 -17.17 32.83 -11.85
C GLU A 293 -18.59 32.97 -12.45
N PRO A 294 -19.20 34.17 -12.56
CA PRO A 294 -20.54 34.33 -13.13
C PRO A 294 -20.61 33.92 -14.61
N ALA A 295 -19.52 34.05 -15.37
CA ALA A 295 -19.47 33.65 -16.77
C ALA A 295 -19.48 32.10 -16.94
N ARG A 296 -18.90 31.35 -16.00
CA ARG A 296 -18.91 29.88 -16.02
C ARG A 296 -20.28 29.29 -15.67
N VAL A 297 -20.96 29.84 -14.66
CA VAL A 297 -22.29 29.38 -14.25
C VAL A 297 -23.31 29.52 -15.39
N THR A 298 -23.21 30.59 -16.17
CA THR A 298 -24.09 30.83 -17.32
C THR A 298 -23.86 29.85 -18.47
N ARG A 299 -22.62 29.37 -18.68
CA ARG A 299 -22.29 28.37 -19.72
C ARG A 299 -22.61 26.93 -19.35
N SER A 300 -22.72 26.61 -18.06
CA SER A 300 -23.08 25.27 -17.59
C SER A 300 -24.59 24.98 -17.65
N ARG A 301 -25.43 26.00 -17.89
CA ARG A 301 -26.90 25.89 -17.87
C ARG A 301 -27.54 25.81 -19.26
N ASN A 302 -26.75 25.88 -20.32
CA ASN A 302 -27.17 25.74 -21.71
C ASN A 302 -26.57 24.47 -22.30
#